data_AF-K3YJ69-F1
#
_entry.id   AF-K3YJ69-F1
#
_cell.length_a   1.000
_cell.length_b   1.000
_cell.length_c   1.000
_cell.angle_alpha   90.00
_cell.angle_beta   90.00
_cell.angle_gamma   90.00
#
_symmetry.space_group_name_H-M   'P 1'
#
loop_
_entity.id
_entity.type
_entity.pdbx_description
1 polymer ?
#
loop_
_entity_poly.entity_id
_entity_poly.type
_entity_poly.pdbx_seq_one_letter_code
_entity_poly.pdbx_strand_id
1 'polypeptide(L)'
;MASGGDEASRTVPPLALGGTTEELAFVKETVLKKRKENADWAVRNRERKAAKRQRIRAENKVVVKRPEEFVTAFRNKERDFLRMRTRLKVRKQPSVEALSSKLIFAIRIPGSVDLHPHIRKKLRKLRLTKVLTGVFLKATELTLKMLLEVEPFVTYGFPNLKNVKELIYKKGRGFVDKEPFPLTSNDLIEKALGDNGIICLEDLVHEIATVGPHFRDATKFLMPFKLKCPERRLQMKKKPYKDGGDSGDRGDKINELIEKLN
;
A
#
# COMPACT_ATOMS: atom_id res chain seq x y z
N MET A 1 -39.13 79.51 6.12
CA MET A 1 -40.30 79.96 5.32
C MET A 1 -40.68 78.82 4.39
N ALA A 2 -41.97 78.46 4.40
CA ALA A 2 -42.79 77.72 3.42
C ALA A 2 -42.25 76.39 2.85
N SER A 3 -42.86 75.21 3.06
CA SER A 3 -44.16 74.72 2.52
C SER A 3 -44.22 74.86 0.99
N GLY A 4 -44.50 73.85 0.18
CA GLY A 4 -45.43 72.73 0.29
C GLY A 4 -45.36 71.94 -1.03
N GLY A 5 -45.96 70.75 -1.05
CA GLY A 5 -45.89 69.81 -2.16
C GLY A 5 -46.63 70.25 -3.42
N ASP A 6 -46.41 69.51 -4.50
CA ASP A 6 -47.39 69.44 -5.57
C ASP A 6 -47.45 68.05 -6.21
N GLU A 7 -48.68 67.65 -6.47
CA GLU A 7 -49.18 66.30 -6.68
C GLU A 7 -49.38 66.10 -8.19
N ALA A 8 -48.41 65.47 -8.88
CA ALA A 8 -48.53 65.20 -10.30
C ALA A 8 -49.10 63.79 -10.56
N SER A 9 -50.43 63.75 -10.62
CA SER A 9 -51.29 62.89 -11.45
C SER A 9 -50.65 61.69 -12.18
N ARG A 10 -51.08 60.49 -11.78
CA ARG A 10 -50.90 59.24 -12.55
C ARG A 10 -51.58 59.35 -13.91
N THR A 11 -50.78 59.45 -14.97
CA THR A 11 -51.23 59.13 -16.33
C THR A 11 -50.65 57.76 -16.69
N VAL A 12 -51.53 56.77 -16.84
CA VAL A 12 -51.18 55.41 -17.27
C VAL A 12 -51.27 55.41 -18.80
N PRO A 13 -50.17 55.19 -19.56
CA PRO A 13 -50.27 54.96 -20.99
C PRO A 13 -50.80 53.53 -21.26
N PRO A 14 -51.53 53.33 -22.38
CA PRO A 14 -52.41 52.19 -22.58
C PRO A 14 -51.66 50.90 -22.86
N LEU A 15 -52.22 49.78 -22.40
CA LEU A 15 -51.83 48.42 -22.79
C LEU A 15 -51.88 48.28 -24.32
N ALA A 16 -50.73 48.32 -24.97
CA ALA A 16 -50.56 47.82 -26.32
C ALA A 16 -50.55 46.28 -26.26
N LEU A 17 -51.73 45.69 -26.47
CA LEU A 17 -51.90 44.27 -26.80
C LEU A 17 -51.25 44.02 -28.17
N GLY A 18 -50.00 43.55 -28.14
CA GLY A 18 -49.25 43.28 -29.36
C GLY A 18 -47.93 42.60 -29.07
N GLY A 19 -47.99 41.32 -28.68
CA GLY A 19 -46.82 40.48 -28.47
C GLY A 19 -47.25 39.03 -28.57
N THR A 20 -46.90 38.42 -29.70
CA THR A 20 -47.09 37.01 -30.05
C THR A 20 -46.95 36.09 -28.84
N THR A 21 -47.97 35.27 -28.58
CA THR A 21 -47.84 34.09 -27.72
C THR A 21 -46.80 33.18 -28.36
N GLU A 22 -45.54 33.32 -27.96
CA GLU A 22 -44.51 32.32 -28.23
C GLU A 22 -44.98 31.03 -27.55
N GLU A 23 -45.47 30.07 -28.34
CA GLU A 23 -45.73 28.72 -27.86
C GLU A 23 -44.43 28.21 -27.22
N LEU A 24 -44.45 28.01 -25.89
CA LEU A 24 -43.35 27.40 -25.18
C LEU A 24 -43.07 26.04 -25.82
N ALA A 25 -41.96 25.94 -26.56
CA ALA A 25 -41.58 24.72 -27.25
C ALA A 25 -41.65 23.54 -26.27
N PHE A 26 -42.57 22.60 -26.51
CA PHE A 26 -42.82 21.48 -25.60
C PHE A 26 -41.59 20.58 -25.55
N VAL A 27 -40.72 20.80 -24.57
CA VAL A 27 -39.54 19.97 -24.34
C VAL A 27 -39.97 18.76 -23.53
N LYS A 28 -39.82 17.57 -24.11
CA LYS A 28 -40.09 16.29 -23.44
C LYS A 28 -39.37 16.23 -22.09
N GLU A 29 -40.08 15.80 -21.05
CA GLU A 29 -39.60 15.72 -19.67
C GLU A 29 -38.28 14.91 -19.54
N THR A 30 -38.11 13.89 -20.37
CA THR A 30 -36.89 13.08 -20.45
C THR A 30 -35.65 13.89 -20.84
N VAL A 31 -35.80 14.91 -21.68
CA VAL A 31 -34.72 15.81 -22.09
C VAL A 31 -34.36 16.77 -20.95
N LEU A 32 -35.35 17.27 -20.21
CA LEU A 32 -35.11 18.12 -19.03
C LEU A 32 -34.42 17.36 -17.90
N LYS A 33 -34.82 16.11 -17.63
CA LYS A 33 -34.16 15.22 -16.66
C LYS A 33 -32.70 14.96 -17.03
N LYS A 34 -32.41 14.61 -18.29
CA LYS A 34 -31.03 14.44 -18.79
C LYS A 34 -30.19 15.72 -18.69
N ARG A 35 -30.78 16.90 -18.95
CA ARG A 35 -30.07 18.18 -18.80
C ARG A 35 -29.69 18.45 -17.34
N LYS A 36 -30.59 18.17 -16.40
CA LYS A 36 -30.33 18.29 -14.97
C LYS A 36 -29.23 17.31 -14.50
N GLU A 37 -29.33 16.04 -14.91
CA GLU A 37 -28.31 15.02 -14.61
C GLU A 37 -26.93 15.40 -15.16
N ASN A 38 -26.86 15.92 -16.39
CA ASN A 38 -25.61 16.38 -17.00
C ASN A 38 -25.02 17.61 -16.28
N ALA A 39 -25.87 18.55 -15.85
CA ALA A 39 -25.45 19.70 -15.05
C ALA A 39 -24.91 19.25 -13.68
N ASP A 40 -25.63 18.36 -12.98
CA ASP A 40 -25.23 17.80 -11.70
C ASP A 40 -23.94 16.97 -11.83
N TRP A 41 -23.76 16.24 -12.94
CA TRP A 41 -22.53 15.52 -13.24
C TRP A 41 -21.36 16.48 -13.50
N ALA A 42 -21.59 17.57 -14.25
CA ALA A 42 -20.57 18.57 -14.53
C ALA A 42 -20.10 19.28 -13.25
N VAL A 43 -21.03 19.62 -12.35
CA VAL A 43 -20.73 20.19 -11.02
C VAL A 43 -19.91 19.19 -10.18
N ARG A 44 -20.41 17.95 -10.01
CA ARG A 44 -19.70 16.90 -9.26
C ARG A 44 -18.31 16.60 -9.81
N ASN A 45 -18.15 16.58 -11.13
CA ASN A 45 -16.86 16.33 -11.78
C ASN A 45 -15.89 17.53 -11.59
N ARG A 46 -16.40 18.77 -11.63
CA ARG A 46 -15.61 19.98 -11.35
C ARG A 46 -15.14 19.99 -9.90
N GLU A 47 -16.01 19.69 -8.94
CA GLU A 47 -15.66 19.55 -7.52
C GLU A 47 -14.64 18.44 -7.30
N ARG A 48 -14.82 17.26 -7.91
CA ARG A 48 -13.87 16.15 -7.83
C ARG A 48 -12.49 16.54 -8.38
N LYS A 49 -12.44 17.24 -9.50
CA LYS A 49 -11.18 17.75 -10.08
C LYS A 49 -10.54 18.83 -9.20
N ALA A 50 -11.32 19.74 -8.63
CA ALA A 50 -10.84 20.76 -7.71
C ALA A 50 -10.28 20.14 -6.42
N ALA A 51 -10.99 19.20 -5.81
CA ALA A 51 -10.52 18.44 -4.65
C ALA A 51 -9.25 17.65 -4.95
N LYS A 52 -9.14 17.03 -6.13
CA LYS A 52 -7.91 16.34 -6.57
C LYS A 52 -6.75 17.33 -6.72
N ARG A 53 -6.97 18.51 -7.33
CA ARG A 53 -5.94 19.56 -7.45
C ARG A 53 -5.49 20.09 -6.09
N GLN A 54 -6.42 20.31 -5.16
CA GLN A 54 -6.11 20.72 -3.79
C GLN A 54 -5.30 19.65 -3.05
N ARG A 55 -5.65 18.36 -3.17
CA ARG A 55 -4.87 17.25 -2.60
C ARG A 55 -3.46 17.21 -3.17
N ILE A 56 -3.30 17.27 -4.50
CA ILE A 56 -1.99 17.28 -5.15
C ILE A 56 -1.17 18.50 -4.70
N ARG A 57 -1.79 19.69 -4.58
CA ARG A 57 -1.11 20.90 -4.09
C ARG A 57 -0.67 20.80 -2.63
N ALA A 58 -1.48 20.15 -1.79
CA ALA A 58 -1.13 19.86 -0.40
C ALA A 58 0.00 18.83 -0.31
N GLU A 59 -0.05 17.76 -1.12
CA GLU A 59 0.98 16.72 -1.22
C GLU A 59 2.32 17.28 -1.74
N ASN A 60 2.27 18.20 -2.71
CA ASN A 60 3.46 18.82 -3.33
C ASN A 60 3.97 20.05 -2.57
N LYS A 61 3.35 20.45 -1.45
CA LYS A 61 3.84 21.56 -0.65
C LYS A 61 5.16 21.13 -0.01
N VAL A 62 6.27 21.68 -0.51
CA VAL A 62 7.62 21.40 0.01
C VAL A 62 7.66 21.85 1.47
N VAL A 63 7.61 20.89 2.39
CA VAL A 63 7.79 21.14 3.82
C VAL A 63 9.26 21.44 4.04
N VAL A 64 9.60 22.72 4.20
CA VAL A 64 10.93 23.12 4.67
C VAL A 64 11.08 22.59 6.09
N LYS A 65 11.88 21.54 6.25
CA LYS A 65 12.16 20.94 7.56
C LYS A 65 13.02 21.89 8.38
N ARG A 66 12.81 21.90 9.70
CA ARG A 66 13.64 22.69 10.63
C ARG A 66 15.05 22.08 10.74
N PRO A 67 16.11 22.88 10.94
CA PRO A 67 17.47 22.38 11.20
C PRO A 67 17.53 21.29 12.28
N GLU A 68 16.75 21.45 13.36
CA GLU A 68 16.65 20.49 14.47
C GLU A 68 16.15 19.12 14.01
N GLU A 69 15.18 19.07 13.08
CA GLU A 69 14.64 17.82 12.55
C GLU A 69 15.70 17.05 11.76
N PHE A 70 16.57 17.76 11.03
CA PHE A 70 17.68 17.15 10.31
C PHE A 70 18.69 16.53 11.27
N VAL A 71 19.10 17.27 12.31
CA VAL A 71 20.03 16.77 13.33
C VAL A 71 19.43 15.56 14.04
N THR A 72 18.16 15.63 14.40
CA THR A 72 17.46 14.54 15.09
C THR A 72 17.35 13.31 14.20
N ALA A 73 17.02 13.48 12.92
CA ALA A 73 16.98 12.39 11.95
C ALA A 73 18.36 11.74 11.77
N PHE A 74 19.43 12.53 11.67
CA PHE A 74 20.80 12.04 11.57
C PHE A 74 21.21 11.23 12.81
N ARG A 75 21.02 11.80 14.02
CA ARG A 75 21.30 11.12 15.30
C ARG A 75 20.52 9.81 15.44
N ASN A 76 19.26 9.79 15.00
CA ASN A 76 18.44 8.58 15.02
C ASN A 76 18.95 7.51 14.05
N LYS A 77 19.42 7.89 12.85
CA LYS A 77 20.04 6.95 11.89
C LYS A 77 21.30 6.31 12.46
N GLU A 78 22.19 7.10 13.04
CA GLU A 78 23.43 6.62 13.66
C GLU A 78 23.12 5.70 14.84
N ARG A 79 22.17 6.08 15.70
CA ARG A 79 21.75 5.24 16.83
C ARG A 79 21.17 3.91 16.37
N ASP A 80 20.34 3.90 15.32
CA ASP A 80 19.78 2.67 14.76
C ASP A 80 20.89 1.77 14.18
N PHE A 81 21.94 2.35 13.57
CA PHE A 81 23.11 1.59 13.10
C PHE A 81 23.95 0.99 14.24
N LEU A 82 24.20 1.75 15.31
CA LEU A 82 24.88 1.25 16.50
C LEU A 82 24.08 0.12 17.17
N ARG A 83 22.76 0.29 17.33
CA ARG A 83 21.87 -0.74 17.87
C ARG A 83 21.92 -2.02 17.05
N MET A 84 21.94 -1.92 15.73
CA MET A 84 22.09 -3.07 14.83
C MET A 84 23.40 -3.82 15.11
N ARG A 85 24.54 -3.11 15.20
CA ARG A 85 25.83 -3.72 15.53
C ARG A 85 25.83 -4.41 16.88
N THR A 86 25.24 -3.78 17.90
CA THR A 86 25.13 -4.37 19.24
C THR A 86 24.28 -5.63 19.23
N ARG A 87 23.15 -5.65 18.52
CA ARG A 87 22.28 -6.85 18.43
C ARG A 87 23.01 -8.05 17.85
N LEU A 88 23.82 -7.85 16.80
CA LEU A 88 24.61 -8.93 16.20
C LEU A 88 25.64 -9.54 17.16
N LYS A 89 26.15 -8.75 18.11
CA LYS A 89 27.11 -9.23 19.12
C LYS A 89 26.42 -9.96 20.27
N VAL A 90 25.27 -9.46 20.70
CA VAL A 90 24.56 -9.95 21.89
C VAL A 90 23.70 -11.18 21.58
N ARG A 91 23.03 -11.21 20.43
CA ARG A 91 22.09 -12.27 20.08
C ARG A 91 22.77 -13.33 19.22
N LYS A 92 22.90 -14.54 19.76
CA LYS A 92 23.28 -15.73 18.98
C LYS A 92 22.09 -16.21 18.17
N GLN A 93 22.35 -16.65 16.94
CA GLN A 93 21.30 -17.16 16.07
C GLN A 93 21.02 -18.62 16.40
N PRO A 94 19.75 -19.05 16.38
CA PRO A 94 19.45 -20.47 16.37
C PRO A 94 20.05 -21.09 15.11
N SER A 95 20.58 -22.31 15.23
CA SER A 95 20.99 -23.09 14.07
C SER A 95 19.78 -23.31 13.16
N VAL A 96 20.02 -23.47 11.85
CA VAL A 96 18.93 -23.68 10.88
C VAL A 96 18.13 -24.94 11.20
N GLU A 97 18.79 -25.93 11.80
CA GLU A 97 18.23 -27.21 12.22
C GLU A 97 17.27 -27.10 13.40
N ALA A 98 17.40 -26.05 14.22
CA ALA A 98 16.52 -25.83 15.37
C ALA A 98 15.23 -25.08 15.02
N LEU A 99 15.01 -24.73 13.75
CA LEU A 99 13.83 -23.98 13.31
C LEU A 99 12.66 -24.94 13.08
N SER A 100 11.46 -24.49 13.47
CA SER A 100 10.21 -25.24 13.25
C SER A 100 9.85 -25.40 11.77
N SER A 101 10.38 -24.54 10.89
CA SER A 101 10.08 -24.57 9.46
C SER A 101 11.19 -23.97 8.61
N LYS A 102 11.33 -24.52 7.39
CA LYS A 102 12.30 -24.06 6.37
C LYS A 102 11.86 -22.79 5.65
N LEU A 103 10.57 -22.43 5.73
CA LEU A 103 9.97 -21.27 5.07
C LEU A 103 9.75 -20.14 6.07
N ILE A 104 10.20 -18.94 5.72
CA ILE A 104 9.98 -17.71 6.49
C ILE A 104 9.15 -16.75 5.65
N PHE A 105 8.11 -16.17 6.24
CA PHE A 105 7.43 -15.03 5.65
C PHE A 105 7.88 -13.76 6.36
N ALA A 106 8.42 -12.80 5.62
CA ALA A 106 8.90 -11.54 6.16
C ALA A 106 8.06 -10.37 5.64
N ILE A 107 7.62 -9.50 6.54
CA ILE A 107 6.78 -8.34 6.27
C ILE A 107 7.51 -7.06 6.68
N ARG A 108 7.52 -6.08 5.79
CA ARG A 108 8.04 -4.74 6.09
C ARG A 108 7.05 -3.96 6.96
N ILE A 109 7.44 -3.64 8.17
CA ILE A 109 6.66 -2.76 9.06
C ILE A 109 6.98 -1.30 8.73
N PRO A 110 6.01 -0.37 8.87
CA PRO A 110 6.30 1.06 8.82
C PRO A 110 7.39 1.43 9.84
N GLY A 111 8.32 2.25 9.38
CA GLY A 111 9.37 2.80 10.22
C GLY A 111 9.71 4.20 9.76
N SER A 112 10.82 4.72 10.28
CA SER A 112 11.36 5.99 9.82
C SER A 112 11.61 5.93 8.31
N VAL A 113 11.14 6.96 7.58
CA VAL A 113 11.33 7.12 6.12
C VAL A 113 12.81 7.04 5.75
N ASP A 114 13.63 7.55 6.66
CA ASP A 114 15.03 7.84 6.44
C ASP A 114 15.90 6.83 7.19
N LEU A 115 16.28 5.76 6.47
CA LEU A 115 17.08 4.64 6.99
C LEU A 115 18.57 4.85 6.74
N HIS A 116 19.41 4.32 7.63
CA HIS A 116 20.85 4.24 7.37
C HIS A 116 21.13 3.44 6.08
N PRO A 117 22.07 3.86 5.20
CA PRO A 117 22.30 3.22 3.90
C PRO A 117 22.56 1.72 3.97
N HIS A 118 23.24 1.25 5.02
CA HIS A 118 23.51 -0.17 5.25
C HIS A 118 22.21 -0.98 5.38
N ILE A 119 21.27 -0.52 6.21
CA ILE A 119 19.99 -1.17 6.46
C ILE A 119 19.14 -1.14 5.19
N ARG A 120 19.14 -0.01 4.47
CA ARG A 120 18.45 0.13 3.19
C ARG A 120 18.96 -0.87 2.14
N LYS A 121 20.27 -1.09 2.07
CA LYS A 121 20.88 -2.09 1.17
C LYS A 121 20.42 -3.51 1.50
N LYS A 122 20.35 -3.86 2.79
CA LYS A 122 19.90 -5.20 3.25
C LYS A 122 18.41 -5.43 2.95
N LEU A 123 17.56 -4.45 3.21
CA LEU A 123 16.13 -4.53 2.87
C LEU A 123 15.89 -4.66 1.36
N ARG A 124 16.69 -3.96 0.55
CA ARG A 124 16.63 -4.09 -0.93
C ARG A 124 16.99 -5.50 -1.37
N LYS A 125 18.02 -6.12 -0.77
CA LYS A 125 18.37 -7.53 -1.04
C LYS A 125 17.23 -8.49 -0.68
N LEU A 126 16.51 -8.23 0.41
CA LEU A 126 15.31 -9.00 0.81
C LEU A 126 14.05 -8.63 -0.01
N ARG A 127 14.13 -7.67 -0.94
CA ARG A 127 13.01 -7.14 -1.73
C ARG A 127 11.91 -6.43 -0.90
N LEU A 128 12.21 -6.10 0.37
CA LEU A 128 11.32 -5.41 1.30
C LEU A 128 11.50 -3.88 1.25
N THR A 129 11.20 -3.30 0.09
CA THR A 129 11.43 -1.85 -0.14
C THR A 129 10.25 -0.99 0.29
N LYS A 130 9.02 -1.45 0.09
CA LYS A 130 7.81 -0.70 0.40
C LYS A 130 7.24 -1.15 1.75
N VAL A 131 6.59 -0.24 2.45
CA VAL A 131 5.91 -0.55 3.71
C VAL A 131 4.74 -1.50 3.45
N LEU A 132 4.50 -2.43 4.37
CA LEU A 132 3.47 -3.48 4.27
C LEU A 132 3.62 -4.36 3.02
N THR A 133 4.86 -4.60 2.59
CA THR A 133 5.13 -5.68 1.63
C THR A 133 5.61 -6.95 2.31
N GLY A 134 5.12 -8.09 1.85
CA GLY A 134 5.54 -9.42 2.29
C GLY A 134 6.37 -10.15 1.23
N VAL A 135 7.34 -10.95 1.66
CA VAL A 135 8.16 -11.80 0.78
C VAL A 135 8.39 -13.15 1.47
N PHE A 136 8.31 -14.24 0.70
CA PHE A 136 8.74 -15.57 1.14
C PHE A 136 10.27 -15.69 1.05
N LEU A 137 10.89 -16.22 2.10
CA LEU A 137 12.32 -16.40 2.22
C LEU A 137 12.62 -17.83 2.67
N LYS A 138 13.67 -18.43 2.13
CA LYS A 138 14.22 -19.68 2.62
C LYS A 138 14.99 -19.43 3.93
N ALA A 139 14.77 -20.28 4.92
CA ALA A 139 15.53 -20.28 6.16
C ALA A 139 16.96 -20.78 5.88
N THR A 140 17.90 -19.85 5.87
CA THR A 140 19.34 -20.09 5.78
C THR A 140 20.02 -19.23 6.83
N GLU A 141 21.21 -19.60 7.28
CA GLU A 141 21.98 -18.81 8.26
C GLU A 141 22.15 -17.36 7.79
N LEU A 142 22.43 -17.18 6.49
CA LEU A 142 22.59 -15.86 5.88
C LEU A 142 21.29 -15.04 5.91
N THR A 143 20.15 -15.65 5.58
CA THR A 143 18.86 -14.95 5.60
C THR A 143 18.45 -14.58 7.02
N LEU A 144 18.65 -15.47 7.99
CA LEU A 144 18.42 -15.20 9.40
C LEU A 144 19.31 -14.05 9.91
N LYS A 145 20.59 -14.04 9.53
CA LYS A 145 21.54 -12.96 9.88
C LYS A 145 21.09 -11.62 9.31
N MET A 146 20.66 -11.61 8.05
CA MET A 146 20.11 -10.42 7.43
C MET A 146 18.82 -9.96 8.10
N LEU A 147 17.93 -10.87 8.49
CA LEU A 147 16.68 -10.57 9.21
C LEU A 147 16.95 -9.98 10.60
N LEU A 148 17.96 -10.47 11.31
CA LEU A 148 18.37 -9.93 12.61
C LEU A 148 18.92 -8.49 12.49
N GLU A 149 19.68 -8.20 11.43
CA GLU A 149 20.16 -6.84 11.16
C GLU A 149 19.02 -5.85 10.91
N VAL A 150 17.97 -6.27 10.20
CA VAL A 150 16.83 -5.43 9.83
C VAL A 150 15.61 -5.61 10.74
N GLU A 151 15.77 -6.34 11.83
CA GLU A 151 14.73 -6.71 12.79
C GLU A 151 13.81 -5.57 13.22
N PRO A 152 14.28 -4.34 13.57
CA PRO A 152 13.38 -3.31 14.09
C PRO A 152 12.40 -2.77 13.04
N PHE A 153 12.56 -3.16 11.78
CA PHE A 153 11.74 -2.71 10.68
C PHE A 153 11.03 -3.83 9.92
N VAL A 154 11.28 -5.08 10.30
CA VAL A 154 10.71 -6.26 9.66
C VAL A 154 10.11 -7.11 10.75
N THR A 155 8.94 -7.68 10.50
CA THR A 155 8.45 -8.81 11.28
C THR A 155 8.47 -10.04 10.41
N TYR A 156 8.84 -11.17 11.01
CA TYR A 156 8.91 -12.43 10.30
C TYR A 156 8.48 -13.57 11.20
N GLY A 157 8.22 -14.72 10.59
CA GLY A 157 7.76 -15.93 11.26
C GLY A 157 7.47 -17.03 10.24
N PHE A 158 6.87 -18.11 10.71
CA PHE A 158 6.61 -19.31 9.91
C PHE A 158 5.16 -19.32 9.42
N PRO A 159 4.92 -19.20 8.10
CA PRO A 159 3.57 -19.20 7.57
C PRO A 159 3.01 -20.64 7.48
N ASN A 160 1.72 -20.80 7.76
CA ASN A 160 1.00 -22.04 7.51
C ASN A 160 0.67 -22.21 6.02
N LEU A 161 0.47 -23.46 5.57
CA LEU A 161 0.08 -23.76 4.19
C LEU A 161 -1.17 -22.99 3.74
N LYS A 162 -2.17 -22.87 4.63
CA LYS A 162 -3.37 -22.05 4.39
C LYS A 162 -3.03 -20.60 4.04
N ASN A 163 -2.10 -19.98 4.79
CA ASN A 163 -1.71 -18.59 4.58
C ASN A 163 -0.86 -18.40 3.32
N VAL A 164 0.03 -19.35 3.02
CA VAL A 164 0.78 -19.37 1.76
C VAL A 164 -0.18 -19.42 0.58
N LYS A 165 -1.16 -20.34 0.66
CA LYS A 165 -2.23 -20.51 -0.33
C LYS A 165 -2.97 -19.18 -0.53
N GLU A 166 -3.59 -18.64 0.52
CA GLU A 166 -4.37 -17.41 0.44
C GLU A 166 -3.59 -16.20 -0.11
N LEU A 167 -2.33 -16.04 0.28
CA LEU A 167 -1.48 -14.94 -0.20
C LEU A 167 -1.24 -15.03 -1.71
N ILE A 168 -0.98 -16.24 -2.22
CA ILE A 168 -0.73 -16.47 -3.64
C ILE A 168 -2.03 -16.27 -4.45
N TYR A 169 -3.16 -16.83 -4.03
CA TYR A 169 -4.42 -16.63 -4.77
C TYR A 169 -4.93 -15.19 -4.73
N LYS A 170 -4.94 -14.55 -3.55
CA LYS A 170 -5.56 -13.20 -3.40
C LYS A 170 -4.63 -12.07 -3.84
N LYS A 171 -3.32 -12.22 -3.63
CA LYS A 171 -2.34 -11.12 -3.78
C LYS A 171 -1.16 -11.48 -4.67
N GLY A 172 -1.09 -12.70 -5.18
CA GLY A 172 -0.04 -13.16 -6.07
C GLY A 172 -0.04 -12.37 -7.37
N ARG A 173 1.14 -11.90 -7.73
CA ARG A 173 1.42 -11.27 -9.02
C ARG A 173 2.74 -11.83 -9.53
N GLY A 174 2.72 -12.29 -10.77
CA GLY A 174 3.92 -12.69 -11.49
C GLY A 174 4.63 -11.47 -12.06
N PHE A 175 5.90 -11.67 -12.38
CA PHE A 175 6.72 -10.70 -13.09
C PHE A 175 7.34 -11.38 -14.31
N VAL A 176 6.77 -11.11 -15.48
CA VAL A 176 7.19 -11.64 -16.79
C VAL A 176 7.32 -10.45 -17.73
N ASP A 177 8.34 -10.45 -18.58
CA ASP A 177 8.57 -9.40 -19.58
C ASP A 177 8.58 -7.96 -19.04
N LYS A 178 9.05 -7.81 -17.79
CA LYS A 178 9.11 -6.54 -17.04
C LYS A 178 7.76 -5.95 -16.64
N GLU A 179 6.66 -6.66 -16.88
CA GLU A 179 5.31 -6.22 -16.51
C GLU A 179 4.72 -7.07 -15.38
N PRO A 180 4.05 -6.42 -14.40
CA PRO A 180 3.39 -7.14 -13.32
C PRO A 180 2.00 -7.63 -13.76
N PHE A 181 1.79 -8.94 -13.77
CA PHE A 181 0.51 -9.55 -14.15
C PHE A 181 -0.12 -10.33 -12.99
N PRO A 182 -1.47 -10.40 -12.90
CA PRO A 182 -2.16 -11.25 -11.92
C PRO A 182 -2.06 -12.73 -12.30
N LEU A 183 -1.95 -13.61 -11.31
CA LEU A 183 -1.90 -15.06 -11.51
C LEU A 183 -3.31 -15.64 -11.77
N THR A 184 -3.88 -15.32 -12.93
CA THR A 184 -5.26 -15.70 -13.28
C THR A 184 -5.33 -16.96 -14.14
N SER A 185 -4.37 -17.19 -15.03
CA SER A 185 -4.30 -18.38 -15.89
C SER A 185 -3.00 -19.15 -15.70
N ASN A 186 -3.07 -20.48 -15.82
CA ASN A 186 -1.91 -21.36 -15.69
C ASN A 186 -0.92 -21.18 -16.84
N ASP A 187 -1.39 -20.83 -18.05
CA ASP A 187 -0.55 -20.62 -19.23
C ASP A 187 0.57 -19.60 -18.99
N LEU A 188 0.32 -18.57 -18.17
CA LEU A 188 1.32 -17.54 -17.86
C LEU A 188 2.37 -18.03 -16.85
N ILE A 189 2.00 -18.99 -16.00
CA ILE A 189 2.91 -19.62 -15.04
C ILE A 189 3.80 -20.61 -15.79
N GLU A 190 3.19 -21.45 -16.63
CA GLU A 190 3.91 -22.42 -17.47
C GLU A 190 4.91 -21.73 -18.40
N LYS A 191 4.53 -20.62 -19.06
CA LYS A 191 5.47 -19.84 -19.89
C LYS A 191 6.68 -19.30 -19.12
N ALA A 192 6.53 -19.03 -17.83
CA ALA A 192 7.57 -18.40 -17.03
C ALA A 192 8.43 -19.40 -16.24
N LEU A 193 7.85 -20.53 -15.84
CA LEU A 193 8.44 -21.50 -14.92
C LEU A 193 8.32 -22.96 -15.42
N GLY A 194 7.83 -23.19 -16.64
CA GLY A 194 7.67 -24.52 -17.22
C GLY A 194 8.99 -25.30 -17.28
N ASP A 195 10.10 -24.61 -17.53
CA ASP A 195 11.45 -25.20 -17.51
C ASP A 195 11.82 -25.80 -16.14
N ASN A 196 11.23 -25.29 -15.06
CA ASN A 196 11.44 -25.76 -13.69
C ASN A 196 10.40 -26.79 -13.24
N GLY A 197 9.51 -27.23 -14.14
CA GLY A 197 8.42 -28.17 -13.83
C GLY A 197 7.26 -27.56 -13.03
N ILE A 198 7.12 -26.23 -13.00
CA ILE A 198 6.01 -25.54 -12.33
C ILE A 198 5.01 -25.12 -13.40
N ILE A 199 3.92 -25.89 -13.53
CA ILE A 199 2.95 -25.72 -14.62
C ILE A 199 1.74 -24.93 -14.12
N CYS A 200 1.25 -25.25 -12.92
CA CYS A 200 0.07 -24.62 -12.36
C CYS A 200 0.33 -23.79 -11.09
N LEU A 201 -0.70 -23.08 -10.65
CA LEU A 201 -0.65 -22.27 -9.43
C LEU A 201 -0.51 -23.16 -8.18
N GLU A 202 -1.12 -24.34 -8.17
CA GLU A 202 -0.99 -25.33 -7.10
C GLU A 202 0.45 -25.84 -6.96
N ASP A 203 1.14 -26.11 -8.08
CA ASP A 203 2.57 -26.48 -8.07
C ASP A 203 3.43 -25.36 -7.48
N LEU A 204 3.12 -24.12 -7.83
CA LEU A 204 3.82 -22.95 -7.27
C LEU A 204 3.63 -22.84 -5.75
N VAL A 205 2.40 -23.06 -5.26
CA VAL A 205 2.11 -23.08 -3.81
C VAL A 205 2.87 -24.21 -3.13
N HIS A 206 2.88 -25.41 -3.74
CA HIS A 206 3.57 -26.57 -3.22
C HIS A 206 5.08 -26.30 -3.10
N GLU A 207 5.71 -25.85 -4.18
CA GLU A 207 7.15 -25.55 -4.25
C GLU A 207 7.58 -24.52 -3.20
N ILE A 208 6.74 -23.51 -2.95
CA ILE A 208 7.00 -22.48 -1.93
C ILE A 208 6.84 -23.04 -0.52
N ALA A 209 5.78 -23.80 -0.27
CA ALA A 209 5.49 -24.35 1.05
C ALA A 209 6.53 -25.38 1.51
N THR A 210 6.96 -26.26 0.59
CA THR A 210 7.97 -27.30 0.87
C THR A 210 9.40 -26.77 0.79
N VAL A 211 9.62 -25.60 0.19
CA VAL A 211 10.93 -25.03 -0.10
C VAL A 211 11.74 -25.98 -0.98
N GLY A 212 11.19 -26.29 -2.15
CA GLY A 212 11.78 -27.20 -3.13
C GLY A 212 13.06 -26.68 -3.80
N PRO A 213 13.59 -27.43 -4.79
CA PRO A 213 14.84 -27.11 -5.48
C PRO A 213 14.77 -25.79 -6.28
N HIS A 214 13.62 -25.47 -6.87
CA HIS A 214 13.38 -24.29 -7.71
C HIS A 214 12.73 -23.13 -6.94
N PHE A 215 12.72 -23.18 -5.61
CA PHE A 215 12.17 -22.15 -4.72
C PHE A 215 12.68 -20.73 -5.06
N ARG A 216 13.95 -20.60 -5.44
CA ARG A 216 14.57 -19.30 -5.74
C ARG A 216 13.93 -18.67 -6.98
N ASP A 217 13.65 -19.46 -8.00
CA ASP A 217 13.09 -18.99 -9.27
C ASP A 217 11.59 -18.70 -9.11
N ALA A 218 10.85 -19.57 -8.40
CA ALA A 218 9.48 -19.31 -7.97
C ALA A 218 9.34 -18.00 -7.16
N THR A 219 10.23 -17.78 -6.19
CA THR A 219 10.22 -16.56 -5.38
C THR A 219 10.58 -15.33 -6.20
N LYS A 220 11.52 -15.45 -7.16
CA LYS A 220 11.92 -14.33 -8.04
C LYS A 220 10.79 -13.93 -8.98
N PHE A 221 10.09 -14.91 -9.54
CA PHE A 221 8.89 -14.74 -10.36
C PHE A 221 7.79 -14.00 -9.61
N LEU A 222 7.53 -14.39 -8.35
CA LEU A 222 6.56 -13.70 -7.52
C LEU A 222 7.04 -12.30 -7.13
N MET A 223 6.18 -11.31 -7.34
CA MET A 223 6.40 -9.98 -6.79
C MET A 223 6.21 -9.95 -5.27
N PRO A 224 6.86 -9.02 -4.55
CA PRO A 224 6.53 -8.77 -3.15
C PRO A 224 5.04 -8.48 -2.97
N PHE A 225 4.40 -9.24 -2.09
CA PHE A 225 2.97 -9.15 -1.81
C PHE A 225 2.63 -7.81 -1.18
N LYS A 226 1.72 -7.05 -1.78
CA LYS A 226 1.25 -5.79 -1.20
C LYS A 226 0.12 -6.10 -0.21
N LEU A 227 0.39 -5.97 1.08
CA LEU A 227 -0.56 -6.24 2.15
C LEU A 227 -1.39 -4.99 2.47
N LYS A 228 -2.62 -5.19 2.95
CA LYS A 228 -3.49 -4.09 3.37
C LYS A 228 -3.10 -3.66 4.79
N CYS A 229 -3.25 -2.37 5.11
CA CYS A 229 -3.08 -1.93 6.49
C CYS A 229 -4.27 -2.43 7.33
N PRO A 230 -4.05 -3.04 8.50
CA PRO A 230 -5.14 -3.55 9.31
C PRO A 230 -5.96 -2.37 9.87
N GLU A 231 -7.27 -2.57 10.04
CA GLU A 231 -8.20 -1.53 10.51
C GLU A 231 -7.85 -1.05 11.92
N ARG A 232 -7.45 -1.97 12.80
CA ARG A 232 -6.79 -1.63 14.06
C ARG A 232 -5.31 -1.44 13.78
N ARG A 233 -4.82 -0.20 13.92
CA ARG A 233 -3.39 0.13 13.76
C ARG A 233 -2.57 -0.84 14.62
N LEU A 234 -1.66 -1.59 13.99
CA LEU A 234 -0.55 -2.19 14.70
C LEU A 234 0.11 -1.09 15.55
N GLN A 235 0.58 -1.41 16.75
CA GLN A 235 1.22 -0.40 17.59
C GLN A 235 2.49 0.16 16.92
N MET A 236 3.01 -0.55 15.90
CA MET A 236 4.07 -0.15 14.97
C MET A 236 5.32 0.37 15.70
N LYS A 237 5.55 -0.19 16.90
CA LYS A 237 6.72 0.12 17.73
C LYS A 237 7.91 -0.68 17.21
N LYS A 238 9.07 -0.03 17.10
CA LYS A 238 10.39 -0.64 16.79
C LYS A 238 10.90 -1.62 17.88
N LYS A 239 10.03 -2.02 18.82
CA LYS A 239 10.35 -2.96 19.90
C LYS A 239 10.16 -4.39 19.40
N PRO A 240 10.99 -5.35 19.83
CA PRO A 240 10.79 -6.76 19.54
C PRO A 240 9.41 -7.24 19.99
N TYR A 241 8.85 -8.23 19.30
CA TYR A 241 7.55 -8.80 19.63
C TYR A 241 7.50 -9.41 21.05
N LYS A 242 8.62 -10.02 21.49
CA LYS A 242 8.78 -10.54 22.86
C LYS A 242 8.60 -9.45 23.95
N ASP A 243 8.92 -8.20 23.62
CA ASP A 243 8.81 -7.06 24.53
C ASP A 243 7.49 -6.28 24.34
N GLY A 244 6.48 -6.91 23.73
CA GLY A 244 5.19 -6.28 23.42
C GLY A 244 5.22 -5.28 22.25
N GLY A 245 6.24 -5.35 21.40
CA GLY A 245 6.31 -4.59 20.16
C GLY A 245 5.75 -5.34 18.96
N ASP A 246 6.05 -4.85 17.75
CA ASP A 246 5.60 -5.48 16.51
C ASP A 246 6.73 -6.06 15.67
N SER A 247 7.98 -5.78 16.01
CA SER A 247 9.15 -6.08 15.18
C SER A 247 9.83 -7.42 15.53
N GLY A 248 10.56 -7.99 14.59
CA GLY A 248 11.29 -9.25 14.75
C GLY A 248 10.43 -10.50 14.59
N ASP A 249 10.92 -11.59 15.20
CA ASP A 249 10.36 -12.93 15.09
C ASP A 249 9.08 -13.08 15.92
N ARG A 250 8.02 -13.57 15.27
CA ARG A 250 6.72 -13.91 15.88
C ARG A 250 6.46 -15.42 15.95
N GLY A 251 7.34 -16.26 15.38
CA GLY A 251 7.08 -17.68 15.19
C GLY A 251 5.76 -17.90 14.45
N ASP A 252 4.90 -18.75 14.99
CA ASP A 252 3.61 -19.12 14.38
C ASP A 252 2.53 -18.04 14.51
N LYS A 253 2.70 -17.06 15.42
CA LYS A 253 1.75 -15.95 15.59
C LYS A 253 1.77 -14.96 14.43
N ILE A 254 2.70 -15.13 13.47
CA ILE A 254 2.62 -14.41 12.20
C ILE A 254 1.36 -14.77 11.41
N ASN A 255 0.82 -15.97 11.61
CA ASN A 255 -0.35 -16.44 10.88
C ASN A 255 -1.58 -15.59 11.16
N GLU A 256 -1.83 -15.26 12.43
CA GLU A 256 -2.90 -14.33 12.84
C GLU A 256 -2.72 -12.93 12.25
N LEU A 257 -1.45 -12.50 12.07
CA LEU A 257 -1.15 -11.21 11.47
C LEU A 257 -1.47 -11.24 9.97
N ILE A 258 -1.08 -12.29 9.26
CA ILE A 258 -1.35 -12.44 7.83
C ILE A 258 -2.85 -12.43 7.57
N GLU A 259 -3.64 -13.15 8.36
CA GLU A 259 -5.10 -13.18 8.24
C GLU A 259 -5.72 -11.78 8.40
N LYS A 260 -5.20 -10.95 9.31
CA LYS A 260 -5.63 -9.55 9.50
C LYS A 260 -5.19 -8.61 8.38
N LEU A 261 -4.14 -8.96 7.65
CA LEU A 261 -3.55 -8.16 6.57
C LEU A 261 -4.05 -8.58 5.17
N ASN A 262 -4.81 -9.67 5.11
CA ASN A 262 -5.43 -10.18 3.89
C ASN A 262 -6.57 -9.28 3.40
#